data_AF-A0A7C6Z142-F1
#
_entry.id   AF-A0A7C6Z142-F1
#
_cell.length_a   1.000
_cell.length_b   1.000
_cell.length_c   1.000
_cell.angle_alpha   90.00
_cell.angle_beta   90.00
_cell.angle_gamma   90.00
#
_symmetry.space_group_name_H-M   'P 1'
#
loop_
_entity.id
_entity.type
_entity.pdbx_description
1 polymer ?
#
loop_
_entity_poly.entity_id
_entity_poly.type
_entity_poly.pdbx_seq_one_letter_code
_entity_poly.pdbx_strand_id
1 'polypeptide(L)'
;MSINPIKATEAIGKSYKSYLSTTLGFQDKELQVQFIKKLDQPEKLIRGPILEATPSFKKAATMSELIDEGVLSPRLRNLKCEGLPLERPLYEHQEKAIRKLVQHNRNIIVATGTGSGKTEAFIVPILNYLLKEEEKGTLCPGVRALLLYPMNALANDQLARLRRYLENHSSITFGRYTGETKETNRQAIEIYREIHDGQEPLKNELISREQMRETPPHILITNYAMLEYLLMRPKDSELFDGEYAKYWRFIVMDEVHTYSGAKGIETAMLIRRLKDRVVRSKPGKLKCIGTSATLGKGREDFNKIIE
;
A
#
# COMPACT_ATOMS: atom_id res chain seq x y z
N MET A 1 -21.71 -11.49 10.55
CA MET A 1 -22.32 -11.16 11.86
C MET A 1 -22.25 -9.65 12.04
N SER A 2 -23.37 -8.94 12.20
CA SER A 2 -23.33 -7.49 12.46
C SER A 2 -22.85 -7.24 13.89
N ILE A 3 -21.76 -6.49 14.04
CA ILE A 3 -21.28 -6.10 15.37
C ILE A 3 -22.29 -5.13 15.99
N ASN A 4 -22.65 -5.33 17.26
CA ASN A 4 -23.40 -4.32 18.01
C ASN A 4 -22.37 -3.32 18.57
N PRO A 5 -22.30 -2.09 18.05
CA PRO A 5 -21.22 -1.15 18.39
C PRO A 5 -21.23 -0.73 19.86
N ILE A 6 -22.40 -0.72 20.50
CA ILE A 6 -22.54 -0.41 21.93
C ILE A 6 -21.93 -1.55 22.76
N LYS A 7 -22.39 -2.79 22.55
CA LYS A 7 -21.86 -3.96 23.26
C LYS A 7 -20.36 -4.17 23.03
N ALA A 8 -19.89 -3.93 21.81
CA ALA A 8 -18.48 -4.01 21.47
C ALA A 8 -17.66 -2.96 22.24
N THR A 9 -18.14 -1.72 22.30
CA THR A 9 -17.48 -0.65 23.06
C THR A 9 -17.43 -0.95 24.55
N GLU A 10 -18.51 -1.48 25.13
CA GLU A 10 -18.55 -1.93 26.52
C GLU A 10 -17.54 -3.05 26.80
N ALA A 11 -17.49 -4.06 25.93
CA ALA A 11 -16.58 -5.19 26.06
C ALA A 11 -15.10 -4.77 25.96
N ILE A 12 -14.76 -3.97 24.94
CA ILE A 12 -13.41 -3.40 24.76
C ILE A 12 -13.06 -2.55 25.98
N GLY A 13 -13.99 -1.71 26.42
CA GLY A 13 -13.81 -0.86 27.57
C GLY A 13 -13.48 -1.61 28.85
N LYS A 14 -14.24 -2.66 29.15
CA LYS A 14 -14.01 -3.53 30.31
C LYS A 14 -12.65 -4.24 30.21
N SER A 15 -12.31 -4.75 29.03
CA SER A 15 -11.04 -5.43 28.79
C SER A 15 -9.85 -4.48 28.99
N TYR A 16 -9.92 -3.27 28.44
CA TYR A 16 -8.86 -2.27 28.56
C TYR A 16 -8.66 -1.79 30.00
N LYS A 17 -9.77 -1.56 30.73
CA LYS A 17 -9.72 -1.23 32.16
C LYS A 17 -9.05 -2.35 32.97
N SER A 18 -9.46 -3.60 32.72
CA SER A 18 -8.90 -4.76 33.40
C SER A 18 -7.40 -4.86 33.14
N TYR A 19 -6.98 -4.76 31.87
CA TYR A 19 -5.57 -4.76 31.48
C TYR A 19 -4.75 -3.65 32.16
N LEU A 20 -5.24 -2.40 32.16
CA LEU A 20 -4.53 -1.29 32.80
C LEU A 20 -4.44 -1.48 34.32
N SER A 21 -5.53 -1.95 34.95
CA SER A 21 -5.57 -2.19 36.40
C SER A 21 -4.64 -3.31 36.86
N THR A 22 -4.42 -4.34 36.02
CA THR A 22 -3.52 -5.45 36.34
C THR A 22 -2.06 -5.16 35.97
N THR A 23 -1.82 -4.39 34.91
CA THR A 23 -0.46 -4.07 34.43
C THR A 23 0.19 -2.95 35.24
N LEU A 24 -0.59 -1.95 35.66
CA LEU A 24 -0.11 -0.77 36.39
C LEU A 24 -0.51 -0.88 37.87
N GLY A 25 0.31 -1.58 38.65
CA GLY A 25 0.20 -1.66 40.10
C GLY A 25 1.08 -0.63 40.80
N PHE A 26 0.53 0.12 41.75
CA PHE A 26 1.25 1.06 42.61
C PHE A 26 1.49 0.45 44.00
N GLN A 27 2.67 0.70 44.59
CA GLN A 27 2.97 0.31 45.98
C GLN A 27 2.14 1.12 46.98
N ASP A 28 1.89 2.40 46.65
CA ASP A 28 1.03 3.28 47.42
C ASP A 28 -0.45 2.91 47.16
N LYS A 29 -1.13 2.51 48.23
CA LYS A 29 -2.54 2.07 48.18
C LYS A 29 -3.48 3.23 47.84
N GLU A 30 -3.17 4.44 48.29
CA GLU A 30 -4.00 5.61 48.04
C GLU A 30 -3.93 6.01 46.56
N LEU A 31 -2.74 5.96 45.97
CA LEU A 31 -2.56 6.16 44.53
C LEU A 31 -3.24 5.06 43.70
N GLN A 32 -3.17 3.80 44.11
CA GLN A 32 -3.88 2.70 43.44
C GLN A 32 -5.39 2.93 43.40
N VAL A 33 -5.99 3.35 44.53
CA VAL A 33 -7.42 3.67 44.62
C VAL A 33 -7.77 4.86 43.74
N GLN A 34 -6.96 5.91 43.74
CA GLN A 34 -7.17 7.07 42.88
C GLN A 34 -7.08 6.71 41.39
N PHE A 35 -6.15 5.85 41.00
CA PHE A 35 -5.99 5.37 39.63
C PHE A 35 -7.21 4.61 39.14
N ILE A 36 -7.68 3.61 39.90
CA ILE A 36 -8.89 2.85 39.56
C ILE A 36 -10.10 3.78 39.46
N LYS A 37 -10.25 4.70 40.43
CA LYS A 37 -11.33 5.70 40.43
C LYS A 37 -11.29 6.59 39.19
N LYS A 38 -10.10 6.95 38.69
CA LYS A 38 -9.94 7.74 37.45
C LYS A 38 -10.27 6.94 36.19
N LEU A 39 -9.94 5.65 36.15
CA LEU A 39 -10.31 4.75 35.04
C LEU A 39 -11.83 4.55 34.93
N ASP A 40 -12.54 4.59 36.06
CA ASP A 40 -13.99 4.46 36.10
C ASP A 40 -14.77 5.74 35.81
N GLN A 41 -14.10 6.89 35.68
CA GLN A 41 -14.77 8.12 35.28
C GLN A 41 -15.34 7.99 33.84
N PRO A 42 -16.63 8.30 33.63
CA PRO A 42 -17.20 8.33 32.28
C PRO A 42 -16.42 9.28 31.37
N GLU A 43 -16.35 8.94 30.08
CA GLU A 43 -15.75 9.77 29.01
C GLU A 43 -14.25 10.08 29.08
N LYS A 44 -13.54 9.58 30.11
CA LYS A 44 -12.08 9.73 30.19
C LYS A 44 -11.32 8.68 29.40
N LEU A 45 -11.67 7.40 29.60
CA LEU A 45 -11.03 6.30 28.89
C LEU A 45 -11.81 5.92 27.62
N ILE A 46 -13.14 5.98 27.69
CA ILE A 46 -14.05 5.51 26.64
C ILE A 46 -15.13 6.57 26.45
N ARG A 47 -15.29 7.10 25.24
CA ARG A 47 -16.31 8.11 24.87
C ARG A 47 -17.54 7.52 24.16
N GLY A 48 -17.67 6.20 24.16
CA GLY A 48 -18.71 5.50 23.39
C GLY A 48 -18.33 5.34 21.90
N PRO A 49 -19.17 4.65 21.12
CA PRO A 49 -18.98 4.54 19.68
C PRO A 49 -19.25 5.88 18.99
N ILE A 50 -18.31 6.34 18.16
CA ILE A 50 -18.51 7.51 17.31
C ILE A 50 -19.29 7.07 16.07
N LEU A 51 -20.46 7.66 15.85
CA LEU A 51 -21.23 7.50 14.63
C LEU A 51 -20.98 8.71 13.74
N GLU A 52 -20.27 8.48 12.63
CA GLU A 52 -20.05 9.50 11.62
C GLU A 52 -20.77 9.10 10.33
N ALA A 53 -21.70 9.94 9.89
CA ALA A 53 -22.30 9.81 8.57
C ALA A 53 -21.35 10.44 7.54
N THR A 54 -20.53 9.62 6.90
CA THR A 54 -19.65 10.09 5.83
C THR A 54 -20.43 10.15 4.52
N PRO A 55 -20.57 11.33 3.87
CA PRO A 55 -21.23 11.42 2.59
C PRO A 55 -20.47 10.58 1.56
N SER A 56 -21.20 9.95 0.64
CA SER A 56 -20.58 9.19 -0.44
C SER A 56 -19.73 10.11 -1.33
N PHE A 57 -18.56 9.63 -1.74
CA PHE A 57 -17.72 10.36 -2.68
C PHE A 57 -18.43 10.53 -4.03
N LYS A 58 -18.18 11.66 -4.70
CA LYS A 58 -18.74 11.94 -6.03
C LYS A 58 -18.27 10.87 -7.02
N LYS A 59 -19.22 10.22 -7.69
CA LYS A 59 -19.00 9.26 -8.76
C LYS A 59 -18.60 9.98 -10.04
N ALA A 60 -17.86 9.29 -10.90
CA ALA A 60 -17.34 9.79 -12.16
C ALA A 60 -17.37 8.65 -13.21
N ALA A 61 -16.50 8.68 -14.22
CA ALA A 61 -16.51 7.69 -15.29
C ALA A 61 -16.24 6.26 -14.80
N THR A 62 -16.74 5.25 -15.51
CA THR A 62 -16.39 3.84 -15.28
C THR A 62 -15.03 3.51 -15.91
N MET A 63 -14.42 2.39 -15.53
CA MET A 63 -13.20 1.96 -16.22
C MET A 63 -13.49 1.54 -17.67
N SER A 64 -14.70 1.01 -17.94
CA SER A 64 -15.17 0.69 -19.30
C SER A 64 -15.15 1.94 -20.20
N GLU A 65 -15.73 3.04 -19.72
CA GLU A 65 -15.74 4.33 -20.42
C GLU A 65 -14.32 4.86 -20.66
N LEU A 66 -13.43 4.77 -19.66
CA LEU A 66 -12.03 5.18 -19.82
C LEU A 66 -11.24 4.30 -20.80
N ILE A 67 -11.63 3.03 -20.99
CA ILE A 67 -11.07 2.16 -22.03
C ILE A 67 -11.57 2.61 -23.41
N ASP A 68 -12.86 2.90 -23.53
CA ASP A 68 -13.48 3.31 -24.79
C ASP A 68 -12.99 4.70 -25.25
N GLU A 69 -12.66 5.59 -24.31
CA GLU A 69 -11.96 6.86 -24.56
C GLU A 69 -10.48 6.68 -24.96
N GLY A 70 -9.92 5.46 -24.88
CA GLY A 70 -8.51 5.19 -25.16
C GLY A 70 -7.53 5.62 -24.05
N VAL A 71 -8.03 5.96 -22.86
CA VAL A 71 -7.18 6.29 -21.69
C VAL A 71 -6.51 5.03 -21.16
N LEU A 72 -7.30 3.98 -20.93
CA LEU A 72 -6.85 2.70 -20.41
C LEU A 72 -6.73 1.64 -21.52
N SER A 73 -5.84 0.65 -21.34
CA SER A 73 -5.67 -0.44 -22.30
C SER A 73 -6.91 -1.34 -22.32
N PRO A 74 -7.39 -1.77 -23.50
CA PRO A 74 -8.45 -2.76 -23.63
C PRO A 74 -8.15 -4.08 -22.91
N ARG A 75 -6.87 -4.42 -22.70
CA ARG A 75 -6.43 -5.60 -21.95
C ARG A 75 -6.91 -5.61 -20.50
N LEU A 76 -7.27 -4.45 -19.94
CA LEU A 76 -7.87 -4.38 -18.60
C LEU A 76 -9.19 -5.18 -18.52
N ARG A 77 -9.91 -5.32 -19.65
CA ARG A 77 -11.10 -6.18 -19.77
C ARG A 77 -10.80 -7.66 -19.50
N ASN A 78 -9.56 -8.09 -19.67
CA ASN A 78 -9.15 -9.49 -19.53
C ASN A 78 -8.81 -9.89 -18.09
N LEU A 79 -8.62 -8.93 -17.17
CA LEU A 79 -8.34 -9.27 -15.76
C LEU A 79 -9.49 -10.04 -15.10
N LYS A 80 -10.73 -9.82 -15.56
CA LYS A 80 -11.96 -10.52 -15.12
C LYS A 80 -11.95 -10.82 -13.61
N CYS A 81 -11.77 -9.79 -12.78
CA CYS A 81 -11.67 -9.93 -11.34
C CYS A 81 -12.71 -9.10 -10.60
N GLU A 82 -13.24 -9.61 -9.50
CA GLU A 82 -14.23 -8.91 -8.67
C GLU A 82 -13.65 -7.67 -7.97
N GLY A 83 -12.32 -7.62 -7.80
CA GLY A 83 -11.63 -6.52 -7.14
C GLY A 83 -11.59 -5.22 -7.95
N LEU A 84 -11.69 -5.29 -9.29
CA LEU A 84 -11.68 -4.14 -10.20
C LEU A 84 -12.85 -4.24 -11.20
N PRO A 85 -14.11 -4.10 -10.75
CA PRO A 85 -15.27 -4.21 -11.61
C PRO A 85 -15.32 -3.04 -12.60
N LEU A 86 -15.28 -3.34 -13.89
CA LEU A 86 -15.14 -2.34 -14.97
C LEU A 86 -16.30 -1.37 -15.08
N GLU A 87 -17.50 -1.86 -14.80
CA GLU A 87 -18.77 -1.11 -14.88
C GLU A 87 -19.08 -0.33 -13.60
N ARG A 88 -18.29 -0.51 -12.53
CA ARG A 88 -18.46 0.28 -11.31
C ARG A 88 -17.93 1.69 -11.57
N PRO A 89 -18.73 2.75 -11.34
CA PRO A 89 -18.25 4.12 -11.45
C PRO A 89 -17.08 4.36 -10.50
N LEU A 90 -16.00 4.92 -11.03
CA LEU A 90 -14.89 5.41 -10.22
C LEU A 90 -15.35 6.59 -9.39
N TYR A 91 -14.64 6.87 -8.31
CA TYR A 91 -14.77 8.17 -7.66
C TYR A 91 -13.99 9.24 -8.43
N GLU A 92 -14.44 10.48 -8.35
CA GLU A 92 -13.86 11.61 -9.08
C GLU A 92 -12.34 11.77 -8.83
N HIS A 93 -11.87 11.48 -7.62
CA HIS A 93 -10.45 11.54 -7.29
C HIS A 93 -9.64 10.40 -7.95
N GLN A 94 -10.24 9.21 -8.13
CA GLN A 94 -9.62 8.09 -8.83
C GLN A 94 -9.48 8.40 -10.32
N GLU A 95 -10.56 8.85 -10.97
CA GLU A 95 -10.51 9.24 -12.39
C GLU A 95 -9.49 10.36 -12.64
N LYS A 96 -9.51 11.42 -11.81
CA LYS A 96 -8.53 12.51 -11.89
C LYS A 96 -7.09 12.01 -11.72
N ALA A 97 -6.86 11.07 -10.81
CA ALA A 97 -5.54 10.47 -10.61
C ALA A 97 -5.10 9.66 -11.84
N ILE A 98 -5.99 8.84 -12.38
CA ILE A 98 -5.75 8.02 -13.57
C ILE A 98 -5.38 8.91 -14.75
N ARG A 99 -6.19 9.92 -15.08
CA ARG A 99 -5.91 10.83 -16.22
C ARG A 99 -4.59 11.57 -16.04
N LYS A 100 -4.30 12.06 -14.83
CA LYS A 100 -3.03 12.75 -14.53
C LYS A 100 -1.79 11.86 -14.69
N LEU A 101 -1.88 10.60 -14.28
CA LEU A 101 -0.77 9.65 -14.38
C LEU A 101 -0.59 9.14 -15.82
N VAL A 102 -1.70 8.74 -16.45
CA VAL A 102 -1.68 8.05 -17.74
C VAL A 102 -1.53 9.02 -18.92
N GLN A 103 -2.29 10.12 -18.95
CA GLN A 103 -2.28 11.05 -20.08
C GLN A 103 -1.27 12.19 -19.89
N HIS A 104 -1.18 12.74 -18.68
CA HIS A 104 -0.35 13.92 -18.41
C HIS A 104 1.02 13.61 -17.82
N ASN A 105 1.31 12.34 -17.51
CA ASN A 105 2.61 11.89 -17.01
C ASN A 105 3.08 12.68 -15.76
N ARG A 106 2.16 13.04 -14.84
CA ARG A 106 2.44 13.87 -13.65
C ARG A 106 2.61 13.05 -12.38
N ASN A 107 3.41 13.55 -11.44
CA ASN A 107 3.38 13.10 -10.04
C ASN A 107 2.07 13.55 -9.40
N ILE A 108 1.53 12.77 -8.48
CA ILE A 108 0.26 13.08 -7.82
C ILE A 108 0.32 12.81 -6.31
N ILE A 109 -0.49 13.58 -5.57
CA ILE A 109 -0.85 13.28 -4.20
C ILE A 109 -2.38 13.16 -4.16
N VAL A 110 -2.88 12.04 -3.65
CA VAL A 110 -4.31 11.77 -3.47
C VAL A 110 -4.63 11.88 -1.99
N ALA A 111 -5.30 12.98 -1.64
CA ALA A 111 -5.68 13.31 -0.27
C ALA A 111 -7.19 13.16 -0.10
N THR A 112 -7.62 12.02 0.40
CA THR A 112 -9.04 11.66 0.60
C THR A 112 -9.18 10.78 1.83
N GLY A 113 -10.35 10.81 2.47
CA GLY A 113 -10.61 10.06 3.71
C GLY A 113 -10.34 8.56 3.63
N THR A 114 -10.34 7.88 4.78
CA THR A 114 -10.24 6.41 4.85
C THR A 114 -11.41 5.76 4.10
N GLY A 115 -11.19 4.57 3.55
CA GLY A 115 -12.23 3.84 2.79
C GLY A 115 -12.62 4.46 1.43
N SER A 116 -11.97 5.55 1.01
CA SER A 116 -12.29 6.26 -0.25
C SER A 116 -11.83 5.56 -1.54
N GLY A 117 -11.13 4.43 -1.45
CA GLY A 117 -10.59 3.75 -2.65
C GLY A 117 -9.32 4.43 -3.21
N LYS A 118 -8.44 4.94 -2.34
CA LYS A 118 -7.14 5.50 -2.74
C LYS A 118 -6.28 4.50 -3.51
N THR A 119 -6.40 3.21 -3.20
CA THR A 119 -5.65 2.13 -3.83
C THR A 119 -5.84 2.09 -5.34
N GLU A 120 -7.09 2.17 -5.80
CA GLU A 120 -7.44 2.11 -7.22
C GLU A 120 -6.88 3.31 -8.00
N ALA A 121 -6.67 4.45 -7.33
CA ALA A 121 -6.10 5.66 -7.94
C ALA A 121 -4.65 5.47 -8.44
N PHE A 122 -3.89 4.51 -7.87
CA PHE A 122 -2.53 4.19 -8.32
C PHE A 122 -2.40 2.79 -8.90
N ILE A 123 -3.18 1.80 -8.45
CA ILE A 123 -3.13 0.43 -9.01
C ILE A 123 -3.61 0.42 -10.46
N VAL A 124 -4.70 1.11 -10.79
CA VAL A 124 -5.24 1.10 -12.17
C VAL A 124 -4.21 1.66 -13.17
N PRO A 125 -3.55 2.81 -12.93
CA PRO A 125 -2.47 3.29 -13.79
C PRO A 125 -1.26 2.35 -13.90
N ILE A 126 -0.87 1.68 -12.81
CA ILE A 126 0.24 0.72 -12.81
C ILE A 126 -0.10 -0.50 -13.68
N LEU A 127 -1.27 -1.10 -13.45
CA LEU A 127 -1.74 -2.23 -14.25
C LEU A 127 -1.90 -1.86 -15.71
N ASN A 128 -2.46 -0.68 -16.01
CA ASN A 128 -2.56 -0.17 -17.38
C ASN A 128 -1.18 -0.05 -18.06
N TYR A 129 -0.15 0.41 -17.34
CA TYR A 129 1.21 0.49 -17.89
C TYR A 129 1.76 -0.91 -18.21
N LEU A 130 1.62 -1.86 -17.27
CA LEU A 130 2.10 -3.23 -17.43
C LEU A 130 1.38 -3.98 -18.55
N LEU A 131 0.06 -3.83 -18.66
CA LEU A 131 -0.75 -4.41 -19.73
C LEU A 131 -0.37 -3.83 -21.11
N LYS A 132 0.03 -2.55 -21.17
CA LYS A 132 0.56 -1.95 -22.42
C LYS A 132 1.95 -2.48 -22.77
N GLU A 133 2.79 -2.82 -21.79
CA GLU A 133 4.07 -3.50 -22.06
C GLU A 133 3.84 -4.95 -22.54
N GLU A 134 2.87 -5.65 -21.95
CA GLU A 134 2.45 -6.99 -22.37
C GLU A 134 1.93 -6.99 -23.81
N GLU A 135 1.04 -6.06 -24.15
CA GLU A 135 0.47 -5.90 -25.50
C GLU A 135 1.54 -5.66 -26.56
N LYS A 136 2.63 -4.97 -26.20
CA LYS A 136 3.77 -4.70 -27.08
C LYS A 136 4.80 -5.84 -27.12
N GLY A 137 4.64 -6.87 -26.30
CA GLY A 137 5.62 -7.95 -26.16
C GLY A 137 6.93 -7.51 -25.48
N THR A 138 6.91 -6.40 -24.75
CA THR A 138 8.11 -5.86 -24.05
C THR A 138 8.09 -6.14 -22.55
N LEU A 139 7.06 -6.83 -22.05
CA LEU A 139 7.00 -7.23 -20.65
C LEU A 139 8.04 -8.32 -20.38
N CYS A 140 8.92 -8.06 -19.42
CA CYS A 140 10.00 -8.96 -18.98
C CYS A 140 10.20 -8.78 -17.47
N PRO A 141 11.00 -9.60 -16.77
CA PRO A 141 11.32 -9.35 -15.35
C PRO A 141 11.83 -7.91 -15.12
N GLY A 142 11.66 -7.40 -13.90
CA GLY A 142 12.07 -6.04 -13.53
C GLY A 142 11.00 -5.26 -12.77
N VAL A 143 11.43 -4.52 -11.75
CA VAL A 143 10.51 -3.66 -10.98
C VAL A 143 10.04 -2.49 -11.84
N ARG A 144 8.72 -2.39 -12.07
CA ARG A 144 8.08 -1.22 -12.67
C ARG A 144 7.51 -0.31 -11.60
N ALA A 145 6.94 -0.90 -10.54
CA ALA A 145 6.30 -0.17 -9.46
C ALA A 145 6.80 -0.65 -8.09
N LEU A 146 7.27 0.30 -7.28
CA LEU A 146 7.55 0.09 -5.86
C LEU A 146 6.40 0.68 -5.03
N LEU A 147 5.81 -0.12 -4.15
CA LEU A 147 4.81 0.32 -3.19
C LEU A 147 5.40 0.30 -1.79
N LEU A 148 5.49 1.48 -1.19
CA LEU A 148 6.02 1.70 0.15
C LEU A 148 4.89 1.91 1.14
N TYR A 149 4.85 1.03 2.13
CA TYR A 149 3.92 1.11 3.25
C TYR A 149 4.66 1.43 4.54
N PRO A 150 4.05 2.18 5.47
CA PRO A 150 4.65 2.47 6.77
C PRO A 150 4.64 1.26 7.71
N MET A 151 3.78 0.26 7.47
CA MET A 151 3.60 -0.92 8.34
C MET A 151 3.43 -2.20 7.51
N ASN A 152 3.92 -3.33 8.03
CA ASN A 152 3.78 -4.65 7.38
C ASN A 152 2.30 -5.07 7.20
N ALA A 153 1.42 -4.72 8.14
CA ALA A 153 0.00 -5.03 8.05
C ALA A 153 -0.62 -4.42 6.77
N LEU A 154 -0.34 -3.15 6.48
CA LEU A 154 -0.83 -2.48 5.27
C LEU A 154 -0.21 -3.09 4.00
N ALA A 155 1.07 -3.46 4.05
CA ALA A 155 1.71 -4.19 2.95
C ALA A 155 1.03 -5.55 2.68
N ASN A 156 0.61 -6.26 3.73
CA ASN A 156 -0.08 -7.55 3.62
C ASN A 156 -1.50 -7.39 3.07
N ASP A 157 -2.23 -6.38 3.53
CA ASP A 157 -3.54 -6.04 2.98
C ASP A 157 -3.44 -5.71 1.48
N GLN A 158 -2.39 -4.99 1.08
CA GLN A 158 -2.15 -4.71 -0.34
C GLN A 158 -1.78 -5.97 -1.13
N LEU A 159 -0.95 -6.86 -0.56
CA LEU A 159 -0.62 -8.13 -1.19
C LEU A 159 -1.88 -8.97 -1.45
N ALA A 160 -2.79 -9.06 -0.47
CA ALA A 160 -4.07 -9.75 -0.61
C ALA A 160 -4.99 -9.10 -1.67
N ARG A 161 -4.93 -7.77 -1.84
CA ARG A 161 -5.63 -7.09 -2.94
C ARG A 161 -5.03 -7.43 -4.30
N LEU A 162 -3.70 -7.42 -4.44
CA LEU A 162 -3.03 -7.80 -5.70
C LEU A 162 -3.36 -9.23 -6.12
N ARG A 163 -3.40 -10.18 -5.18
CA ARG A 163 -3.85 -11.55 -5.45
C ARG A 163 -5.24 -11.56 -6.11
N ARG A 164 -6.20 -10.83 -5.55
CA ARG A 164 -7.55 -10.71 -6.13
C ARG A 164 -7.57 -10.01 -7.49
N TYR A 165 -6.72 -9.00 -7.70
CA TYR A 165 -6.67 -8.28 -8.98
C TYR A 165 -6.05 -9.09 -10.11
N LEU A 166 -5.11 -9.99 -9.77
CA LEU A 166 -4.27 -10.71 -10.72
C LEU A 166 -4.46 -12.23 -10.68
N GLU A 167 -5.49 -12.73 -9.99
CA GLU A 167 -5.80 -14.17 -9.90
C GLU A 167 -5.91 -14.84 -11.28
N ASN A 168 -6.52 -14.13 -12.23
CA ASN A 168 -6.74 -14.59 -13.60
C ASN A 168 -5.69 -14.07 -14.60
N HIS A 169 -4.56 -13.52 -14.12
CA HIS A 169 -3.49 -12.98 -14.97
C HIS A 169 -2.12 -13.51 -14.53
N SER A 170 -1.44 -14.26 -15.39
CA SER A 170 -0.19 -14.95 -15.02
C SER A 170 1.09 -14.19 -15.37
N SER A 171 1.05 -13.22 -16.27
CA SER A 171 2.27 -12.57 -16.77
C SER A 171 2.71 -11.39 -15.91
N ILE A 172 1.78 -10.68 -15.25
CA ILE A 172 2.12 -9.61 -14.32
C ILE A 172 2.45 -10.22 -12.96
N THR A 173 3.75 -10.30 -12.67
CA THR A 173 4.27 -10.74 -11.38
C THR A 173 4.29 -9.65 -10.31
N PHE A 174 4.07 -10.05 -9.06
CA PHE A 174 4.14 -9.18 -7.89
C PHE A 174 4.76 -9.93 -6.71
N GLY A 175 5.26 -9.18 -5.72
CA GLY A 175 5.87 -9.78 -4.55
C GLY A 175 6.03 -8.81 -3.39
N ARG A 176 6.06 -9.34 -2.16
CA ARG A 176 6.31 -8.58 -0.95
C ARG A 176 7.68 -8.91 -0.38
N TYR A 177 8.56 -7.92 -0.33
CA TYR A 177 9.90 -8.06 0.26
C TYR A 177 9.95 -7.28 1.59
N THR A 178 9.82 -8.00 2.71
CA THR A 178 9.94 -7.45 4.08
C THR A 178 10.89 -8.31 4.91
N GLY A 179 11.01 -8.00 6.21
CA GLY A 179 11.72 -8.86 7.17
C GLY A 179 11.14 -10.28 7.28
N GLU A 180 9.87 -10.48 6.91
CA GLU A 180 9.18 -11.77 6.97
C GLU A 180 9.41 -12.64 5.72
N THR A 181 9.88 -12.05 4.62
CA THR A 181 10.13 -12.76 3.36
C THR A 181 11.30 -13.71 3.51
N LYS A 182 11.06 -15.00 3.24
CA LYS A 182 12.04 -16.06 3.42
C LYS A 182 13.10 -16.04 2.32
N GLU A 183 14.30 -16.49 2.66
CA GLU A 183 15.44 -16.44 1.74
C GLU A 183 15.24 -17.40 0.56
N THR A 184 14.89 -18.66 0.84
CA THR A 184 14.75 -19.72 -0.17
C THR A 184 13.29 -19.98 -0.53
N ASN A 185 13.04 -20.41 -1.77
CA ASN A 185 11.68 -20.73 -2.22
C ASN A 185 11.06 -21.90 -1.44
N ARG A 186 11.86 -22.92 -1.09
CA ARG A 186 11.39 -24.09 -0.33
C ARG A 186 10.76 -23.69 1.02
N GLN A 187 11.46 -22.85 1.79
CA GLN A 187 10.98 -22.35 3.08
C GLN A 187 9.76 -21.44 2.94
N ALA A 188 9.72 -20.64 1.86
CA ALA A 188 8.59 -19.76 1.60
C ALA A 188 7.31 -20.56 1.32
N ILE A 189 7.38 -21.62 0.51
CA ILE A 189 6.23 -22.48 0.18
C ILE A 189 5.70 -23.21 1.41
N GLU A 190 6.60 -23.77 2.24
CA GLU A 190 6.22 -24.47 3.48
C GLU A 190 5.38 -23.58 4.39
N ILE A 191 5.88 -22.37 4.69
CA ILE A 191 5.18 -21.39 5.53
C ILE A 191 3.90 -20.87 4.84
N TYR A 192 3.92 -20.70 3.51
CA TYR A 192 2.73 -20.27 2.79
C TYR A 192 1.58 -21.26 2.97
N ARG A 193 1.86 -22.57 2.82
CA ARG A 193 0.88 -23.64 2.99
C ARG A 193 0.36 -23.71 4.42
N GLU A 194 1.22 -23.52 5.42
CA GLU A 194 0.79 -23.46 6.82
C GLU A 194 -0.20 -22.32 7.09
N ILE A 195 0.03 -21.15 6.48
CA ILE A 195 -0.81 -19.95 6.70
C ILE A 195 -2.12 -19.99 5.88
N HIS A 196 -2.11 -20.64 4.70
CA HIS A 196 -3.23 -20.65 3.76
C HIS A 196 -3.88 -22.04 3.63
N ASP A 197 -3.92 -22.81 4.71
CA ASP A 197 -4.63 -24.10 4.79
C ASP A 197 -4.27 -25.09 3.65
N GLY A 198 -2.99 -25.17 3.31
CA GLY A 198 -2.45 -26.06 2.28
C GLY A 198 -2.55 -25.54 0.84
N GLN A 199 -3.04 -24.32 0.61
CA GLN A 199 -3.12 -23.72 -0.72
C GLN A 199 -1.73 -23.35 -1.26
N GLU A 200 -1.59 -23.38 -2.59
CA GLU A 200 -0.40 -22.89 -3.29
C GLU A 200 -0.46 -21.38 -3.55
N PRO A 201 0.68 -20.68 -3.61
CA PRO A 201 0.72 -19.30 -4.08
C PRO A 201 0.31 -19.20 -5.55
N LEU A 202 -0.18 -18.02 -5.96
CA LEU A 202 -0.45 -17.75 -7.38
C LEU A 202 0.85 -17.86 -8.19
N LYS A 203 0.76 -18.32 -9.44
CA LYS A 203 1.94 -18.51 -10.31
C LYS A 203 2.75 -17.22 -10.53
N ASN A 204 2.09 -16.07 -10.45
CA ASN A 204 2.67 -14.74 -10.61
C ASN A 204 3.00 -14.06 -9.27
N GLU A 205 2.78 -14.72 -8.13
CA GLU A 205 3.20 -14.23 -6.83
C GLU A 205 4.58 -14.78 -6.47
N LEU A 206 5.58 -13.89 -6.39
CA LEU A 206 6.91 -14.24 -5.91
C LEU A 206 6.91 -14.13 -4.38
N ILE A 207 7.27 -15.21 -3.70
CA ILE A 207 7.13 -15.32 -2.23
C ILE A 207 8.46 -15.42 -1.49
N SER A 208 9.58 -15.61 -2.20
CA SER A 208 10.93 -15.67 -1.61
C SER A 208 11.87 -14.60 -2.16
N ARG A 209 12.93 -14.31 -1.39
CA ARG A 209 13.98 -13.34 -1.78
C ARG A 209 14.80 -13.85 -2.96
N GLU A 210 15.09 -15.15 -3.01
CA GLU A 210 15.71 -15.83 -4.15
C GLU A 210 14.92 -15.60 -5.45
N GLN A 211 13.62 -15.92 -5.47
CA GLN A 211 12.77 -15.71 -6.65
C GLN A 211 12.76 -14.25 -7.11
N MET A 212 12.65 -13.31 -6.16
CA MET A 212 12.63 -11.88 -6.47
C MET A 212 13.97 -11.33 -6.95
N ARG A 213 15.10 -11.95 -6.60
CA ARG A 213 16.42 -11.54 -7.12
C ARG A 213 16.67 -12.10 -8.51
N GLU A 214 16.34 -13.38 -8.72
CA GLU A 214 16.52 -14.05 -10.02
C GLU A 214 15.58 -13.47 -11.09
N THR A 215 14.32 -13.25 -10.74
CA THR A 215 13.30 -12.71 -11.62
C THR A 215 12.54 -11.59 -10.92
N PRO A 216 13.06 -10.34 -10.91
CA PRO A 216 12.44 -9.25 -10.18
C PRO A 216 10.96 -9.05 -10.54
N PRO A 217 10.06 -8.90 -9.55
CA PRO A 217 8.63 -8.76 -9.81
C PRO A 217 8.33 -7.42 -10.46
N HIS A 218 7.24 -7.34 -11.24
CA HIS A 218 6.80 -6.07 -11.82
C HIS A 218 6.32 -5.08 -10.76
N ILE A 219 5.66 -5.61 -9.72
CA ILE A 219 5.12 -4.84 -8.59
C ILE A 219 5.80 -5.32 -7.30
N LEU A 220 6.65 -4.48 -6.71
CA LEU A 220 7.36 -4.78 -5.47
C LEU A 220 6.71 -4.02 -4.31
N ILE A 221 6.21 -4.76 -3.31
CA ILE A 221 5.70 -4.21 -2.06
C ILE A 221 6.79 -4.31 -0.99
N THR A 222 7.07 -3.22 -0.29
CA THR A 222 8.00 -3.22 0.84
C THR A 222 7.66 -2.09 1.83
N ASN A 223 8.47 -1.94 2.86
CA ASN A 223 8.42 -0.83 3.80
C ASN A 223 9.74 -0.04 3.75
N TYR A 224 9.74 1.18 4.32
CA TYR A 224 10.92 2.06 4.25
C TYR A 224 12.16 1.46 4.91
N ALA A 225 12.02 0.80 6.06
CA ALA A 225 13.14 0.17 6.75
C ALA A 225 13.77 -0.93 5.90
N MET A 226 12.93 -1.75 5.25
CA MET A 226 13.40 -2.81 4.38
C MET A 226 13.99 -2.26 3.08
N LEU A 227 13.43 -1.20 2.51
CA LEU A 227 14.01 -0.52 1.35
C LEU A 227 15.45 -0.03 1.64
N GLU A 228 15.71 0.46 2.85
CA GLU A 228 17.07 0.85 3.26
C GLU A 228 18.03 -0.35 3.23
N TYR A 229 17.62 -1.49 3.81
CA TYR A 229 18.42 -2.72 3.71
C TYR A 229 18.63 -3.17 2.26
N LEU A 230 17.60 -3.12 1.43
CA LEU A 230 17.66 -3.52 0.01
C LEU A 230 18.66 -2.67 -0.78
N LEU A 231 18.72 -1.36 -0.50
CA LEU A 231 19.70 -0.48 -1.14
C LEU A 231 21.13 -0.70 -0.65
N MET A 232 21.34 -1.30 0.53
CA MET A 232 22.69 -1.51 1.06
C MET A 232 23.26 -2.91 0.77
N ARG A 233 22.41 -3.92 0.60
CA ARG A 233 22.84 -5.32 0.44
C ARG A 233 23.28 -5.62 -0.99
N PRO A 234 24.53 -6.10 -1.21
CA PRO A 234 25.00 -6.46 -2.55
C PRO A 234 24.13 -7.52 -3.23
N LYS A 235 23.63 -8.51 -2.46
CA LYS A 235 22.76 -9.58 -2.99
C LYS A 235 21.45 -9.07 -3.56
N ASP A 236 20.96 -7.92 -3.10
CA ASP A 236 19.67 -7.35 -3.52
C ASP A 236 19.85 -6.31 -4.64
N SER A 237 21.09 -6.07 -5.09
CA SER A 237 21.40 -5.10 -6.15
C SER A 237 20.73 -5.43 -7.48
N GLU A 238 20.40 -6.70 -7.77
CA GLU A 238 19.67 -7.10 -8.98
C GLU A 238 18.32 -6.39 -9.13
N LEU A 239 17.68 -5.99 -8.03
CA LEU A 239 16.43 -5.23 -8.05
C LEU A 239 16.60 -3.78 -8.58
N PHE A 240 17.83 -3.23 -8.51
CA PHE A 240 18.11 -1.81 -8.72
C PHE A 240 19.21 -1.49 -9.74
N ASP A 241 20.16 -2.41 -9.96
CA ASP A 241 21.31 -2.24 -10.86
C ASP A 241 21.47 -3.40 -11.87
N GLY A 242 20.65 -4.45 -11.77
CA GLY A 242 20.69 -5.58 -12.70
C GLY A 242 20.21 -5.25 -14.11
N GLU A 243 20.22 -6.23 -15.01
CA GLU A 243 19.77 -6.09 -16.40
C GLU A 243 18.36 -5.48 -16.52
N TYR A 244 17.51 -5.79 -15.54
CA TYR A 244 16.11 -5.39 -15.45
C TYR A 244 15.87 -4.06 -14.71
N ALA A 245 16.91 -3.39 -14.22
CA ALA A 245 16.78 -2.16 -13.43
C ALA A 245 16.29 -0.94 -14.23
N LYS A 246 16.38 -0.96 -15.56
CA LYS A 246 16.00 0.17 -16.41
C LYS A 246 14.49 0.42 -16.54
N TYR A 247 13.66 -0.50 -16.04
CA TYR A 247 12.19 -0.48 -16.24
C TYR A 247 11.42 0.24 -15.13
N TRP A 248 12.10 0.76 -14.11
CA TRP A 248 11.45 1.48 -13.01
C TRP A 248 10.62 2.66 -13.51
N ARG A 249 9.35 2.72 -13.11
CA ARG A 249 8.38 3.70 -13.59
C ARG A 249 7.59 4.40 -12.50
N PHE A 250 7.22 3.69 -11.43
CA PHE A 250 6.36 4.20 -10.36
C PHE A 250 6.98 4.00 -8.98
N ILE A 251 6.85 5.02 -8.13
CA ILE A 251 7.08 4.91 -6.68
C ILE A 251 5.79 5.39 -6.01
N VAL A 252 5.15 4.49 -5.28
CA VAL A 252 3.95 4.77 -4.48
C VAL A 252 4.36 4.83 -3.01
N MET A 253 3.95 5.89 -2.33
CA MET A 253 4.11 6.06 -0.89
C MET A 253 2.72 6.16 -0.28
N ASP A 254 2.34 5.15 0.50
CA ASP A 254 1.06 5.16 1.20
C ASP A 254 1.16 5.83 2.57
N GLU A 255 0.04 6.41 2.99
CA GLU A 255 -0.09 7.21 4.21
C GLU A 255 1.03 8.24 4.40
N VAL A 256 1.21 9.11 3.40
CA VAL A 256 2.31 10.08 3.40
C VAL A 256 2.32 11.03 4.59
N HIS A 257 1.17 11.23 5.25
CA HIS A 257 1.07 12.02 6.48
C HIS A 257 1.87 11.40 7.66
N THR A 258 2.18 10.10 7.59
CA THR A 258 3.00 9.42 8.61
C THR A 258 4.49 9.77 8.48
N TYR A 259 4.91 10.36 7.35
CA TYR A 259 6.29 10.78 7.10
C TYR A 259 6.45 12.26 7.48
N SER A 260 6.56 12.54 8.77
CA SER A 260 6.82 13.89 9.29
C SER A 260 8.01 13.92 10.25
N GLY A 261 8.54 15.12 10.51
CA GLY A 261 9.71 15.32 11.36
C GLY A 261 10.95 14.57 10.86
N ALA A 262 11.73 14.01 11.79
CA ALA A 262 12.97 13.29 11.48
C ALA A 262 12.74 12.10 10.52
N LYS A 263 11.67 11.31 10.76
CA LYS A 263 11.31 10.17 9.90
C LYS A 263 10.98 10.61 8.47
N GLY A 264 10.36 11.77 8.30
CA GLY A 264 10.13 12.38 6.99
C GLY A 264 11.42 12.70 6.25
N ILE A 265 12.40 13.30 6.94
CA ILE A 265 13.72 13.64 6.37
C ILE A 265 14.47 12.37 5.95
N GLU A 266 14.52 11.35 6.80
CA GLU A 266 15.16 10.06 6.50
C GLU A 266 14.52 9.40 5.28
N THR A 267 13.19 9.37 5.22
CA THR A 267 12.45 8.81 4.09
C THR A 267 12.72 9.60 2.81
N ALA A 268 12.76 10.93 2.87
CA ALA A 268 13.09 11.77 1.71
C ALA A 268 14.50 11.46 1.17
N MET A 269 15.50 11.32 2.05
CA MET A 269 16.86 10.94 1.66
C MET A 269 16.93 9.52 1.08
N LEU A 270 16.19 8.57 1.65
CA LEU A 270 16.06 7.22 1.11
C LEU A 270 15.50 7.23 -0.31
N ILE A 271 14.43 7.99 -0.56
CA ILE A 271 13.82 8.11 -1.88
C ILE A 271 14.75 8.80 -2.87
N ARG A 272 15.52 9.82 -2.45
CA ARG A 272 16.56 10.45 -3.28
C ARG A 272 17.64 9.45 -3.69
N ARG A 273 18.15 8.64 -2.75
CA ARG A 273 19.11 7.55 -3.05
C ARG A 273 18.53 6.53 -4.03
N LEU A 274 17.28 6.11 -3.85
CA LEU A 274 16.60 5.20 -4.77
C LEU A 274 16.50 5.81 -6.18
N LYS A 275 15.99 7.05 -6.30
CA LYS A 275 15.84 7.75 -7.59
C LYS A 275 17.18 7.91 -8.30
N ASP A 276 18.24 8.19 -7.55
CA ASP A 276 19.57 8.27 -8.11
C ASP A 276 20.05 6.92 -8.65
N ARG A 277 19.86 5.86 -7.87
CA ARG A 277 20.28 4.52 -8.26
C ARG A 277 19.58 4.01 -9.53
N VAL A 278 18.24 4.07 -9.57
CA VAL A 278 17.47 3.42 -10.65
C VAL A 278 17.31 4.28 -11.91
N VAL A 279 17.39 5.61 -11.80
CA VAL A 279 17.19 6.52 -12.94
C VAL A 279 18.17 7.70 -12.99
N ARG A 280 19.25 7.70 -12.21
CA ARG A 280 20.23 8.80 -12.13
C ARG A 280 19.57 10.15 -11.90
N SER A 281 18.53 10.15 -11.05
CA SER A 281 17.75 11.34 -10.70
C SER A 281 17.13 12.07 -11.91
N LYS A 282 17.03 11.41 -13.07
CA LYS A 282 16.53 12.03 -14.31
C LYS A 282 15.05 12.45 -14.18
N PRO A 283 14.73 13.74 -14.33
CA PRO A 283 13.37 14.24 -14.18
C PRO A 283 12.39 13.55 -15.14
N GLY A 284 11.18 13.29 -14.65
CA GLY A 284 10.08 12.75 -15.46
C GLY A 284 10.16 11.25 -15.78
N LYS A 285 11.27 10.56 -15.49
CA LYS A 285 11.41 9.10 -15.66
C LYS A 285 10.50 8.32 -14.69
N LEU A 286 10.60 8.64 -13.40
CA LEU A 286 9.75 8.09 -12.36
C LEU A 286 8.50 8.95 -12.15
N LYS A 287 7.38 8.27 -11.86
CA LYS A 287 6.14 8.89 -11.36
C LYS A 287 6.02 8.60 -9.88
N CYS A 288 6.00 9.65 -9.08
CA CYS A 288 5.79 9.56 -7.64
C CYS A 288 4.31 9.76 -7.32
N ILE A 289 3.75 8.84 -6.52
CA ILE A 289 2.35 8.85 -6.12
C ILE A 289 2.31 8.79 -4.59
N GLY A 290 1.75 9.83 -3.97
CA GLY A 290 1.49 9.85 -2.52
C GLY A 290 0.01 9.67 -2.23
N THR A 291 -0.34 8.86 -1.24
CA THR A 291 -1.72 8.75 -0.73
C THR A 291 -1.78 9.13 0.73
N SER A 292 -2.84 9.83 1.15
CA SER A 292 -3.01 10.21 2.55
C SER A 292 -4.49 10.31 2.91
N ALA A 293 -4.85 9.76 4.08
CA ALA A 293 -6.16 9.94 4.69
C ALA A 293 -6.43 11.39 5.16
N THR A 294 -5.39 12.09 5.59
CA THR A 294 -5.49 13.32 6.37
C THR A 294 -4.33 14.24 6.01
N LEU A 295 -4.41 14.92 4.87
CA LEU A 295 -3.59 16.12 4.68
C LEU A 295 -4.33 17.30 5.28
N GLY A 296 -3.72 17.93 6.29
CA GLY A 296 -4.13 19.26 6.73
C GLY A 296 -4.16 20.25 5.54
N LYS A 297 -5.03 21.27 5.66
CA LYS A 297 -5.18 22.46 4.78
C LYS A 297 -4.90 22.33 3.27
N GLY A 298 -5.14 21.17 2.65
CA GLY A 298 -5.18 21.02 1.19
C GLY A 298 -3.87 21.38 0.46
N ARG A 299 -3.95 22.19 -0.62
CA ARG A 299 -2.84 22.47 -1.55
C ARG A 299 -1.60 23.08 -0.89
N GLU A 300 -1.72 23.72 0.27
CA GLU A 300 -0.60 24.37 0.95
C GLU A 300 0.43 23.37 1.49
N ASP A 301 0.00 22.17 1.88
CA ASP A 301 0.89 21.11 2.38
C ASP A 301 1.49 20.26 1.23
N PHE A 302 1.07 20.50 -0.02
CA PHE A 302 1.60 19.80 -1.20
C PHE A 302 3.10 20.05 -1.40
N ASN A 303 3.55 21.28 -1.20
CA ASN A 303 4.96 21.65 -1.38
C ASN A 303 5.87 20.99 -0.32
N LYS A 304 5.37 20.79 0.91
CA LYS A 304 6.12 20.16 2.01
C LYS A 304 6.40 18.67 1.79
N ILE A 305 5.67 18.01 0.88
CA ILE A 305 5.80 16.57 0.58
C ILE A 305 6.63 16.32 -0.69
N ILE A 306 6.81 17.33 -1.54
CA ILE A 306 7.38 17.18 -2.89
C ILE A 306 8.86 17.57 -2.97
N GLU A 307 9.36 18.41 -2.06
CA GLU A 307 10.79 18.73 -1.94
C GLU A 307 11.60 17.56 -1.38
#